data_AF-A0A923JNY3-F1
#
_entry.id   AF-A0A923JNY3-F1
#
_cell.length_a   1.000
_cell.length_b   1.000
_cell.length_c   1.000
_cell.angle_alpha   90.00
_cell.angle_beta   90.00
_cell.angle_gamma   90.00
#
_symmetry.space_group_name_H-M   'P 1'
#
loop_
_entity.id
_entity.type
_entity.pdbx_description
1 polymer ?
#
loop_
_entity_poly.entity_id
_entity_poly.type
_entity_poly.pdbx_seq_one_letter_code
_entity_poly.pdbx_strand_id
1 'polypeptide(L)'
;METKHTPGPWYVQDDHGRRYIETEGNDDTIAEIHRRRSKGSVYSCAEAGANASLIAAAPELLEALQAARDLWGDYLPPGNSNAMKAMKLVDAAITKATA
;
A
#
# COMPACT_ATOMS: atom_id res chain seq x y z
N MET A 1 -11.56 -4.40 -16.49
CA MET A 1 -10.18 -3.90 -16.38
C MET A 1 -9.34 -5.04 -15.86
N GLU A 2 -8.25 -5.39 -16.53
CA GLU A 2 -7.26 -6.31 -15.94
C GLU A 2 -6.43 -5.54 -14.91
N THR A 3 -6.28 -6.09 -13.72
CA THR A 3 -5.38 -5.56 -12.70
C THR A 3 -3.95 -5.81 -13.12
N LYS A 4 -3.15 -4.75 -13.31
CA LYS A 4 -1.71 -4.87 -13.64
C LYS A 4 -0.85 -5.27 -12.43
N HIS A 5 -1.39 -5.16 -11.23
CA HIS A 5 -0.74 -5.52 -9.98
C HIS A 5 -1.22 -6.88 -9.48
N THR A 6 -0.38 -7.57 -8.68
CA THR A 6 -0.76 -8.79 -7.98
C THR A 6 -2.00 -8.53 -7.12
N PRO A 7 -3.11 -9.26 -7.31
CA PRO A 7 -4.27 -9.11 -6.45
C PRO A 7 -3.92 -9.38 -4.99
N GLY A 8 -4.58 -8.66 -4.07
CA GLY A 8 -4.51 -8.94 -2.64
C GLY A 8 -5.32 -10.19 -2.26
N PRO A 9 -5.24 -10.63 -1.00
CA PRO A 9 -4.46 -10.05 0.10
C PRO A 9 -2.97 -10.34 0.02
N TRP A 10 -2.15 -9.46 0.60
CA TRP A 10 -0.70 -9.65 0.74
C TRP A 10 -0.31 -9.81 2.21
N TYR A 11 0.72 -10.60 2.47
CA TYR A 11 1.13 -10.98 3.82
C TYR A 11 2.59 -10.67 4.08
N VAL A 12 2.89 -10.31 5.33
CA VAL A 12 4.28 -10.20 5.79
C VAL A 12 4.75 -11.59 6.21
N GLN A 13 5.76 -12.11 5.52
CA GLN A 13 6.36 -13.40 5.82
C GLN A 13 7.82 -13.22 6.26
N ASP A 14 8.22 -13.91 7.33
CA ASP A 14 9.60 -13.93 7.80
C ASP A 14 10.21 -15.29 7.47
N ASP A 15 11.31 -15.29 6.71
CA ASP A 15 12.02 -16.51 6.34
C ASP A 15 13.54 -16.30 6.21
N HIS A 16 14.34 -17.27 6.67
CA HIS A 16 15.82 -17.28 6.59
C HIS A 16 16.54 -15.94 6.93
N GLY A 17 16.06 -15.20 7.95
CA GLY A 17 16.68 -13.93 8.34
C GLY A 17 16.24 -12.71 7.52
N ARG A 18 15.27 -12.90 6.62
CA ARG A 18 14.67 -11.89 5.74
C ARG A 18 13.19 -11.74 6.04
N ARG A 19 12.62 -10.68 5.48
CA ARG A 19 11.19 -10.35 5.57
C ARG A 19 10.70 -10.03 4.18
N TYR A 20 9.57 -10.61 3.82
CA TYR A 20 8.97 -10.52 2.49
C TYR A 20 7.53 -10.06 2.58
N ILE A 21 7.04 -9.57 1.45
CA ILE A 21 5.62 -9.39 1.15
C ILE A 21 5.27 -10.45 0.13
N GLU A 22 4.25 -11.26 0.41
CA GLU A 22 3.91 -12.44 -0.37
C GLU A 22 2.40 -12.59 -0.55
N THR A 23 1.99 -13.40 -1.52
CA THR A 23 0.61 -13.88 -1.63
C THR A 23 0.30 -14.91 -0.54
N GLU A 24 -0.98 -15.22 -0.35
CA GLU A 24 -1.39 -16.28 0.57
C GLU A 24 -0.72 -17.61 0.21
N GLY A 25 -0.13 -18.30 1.19
CA GLY A 25 0.49 -19.61 0.98
C GLY A 25 1.99 -19.58 0.66
N ASN A 26 2.67 -18.42 0.71
CA ASN A 26 4.12 -18.31 0.52
C ASN A 26 4.59 -18.74 -0.90
N ASP A 27 3.71 -18.64 -1.90
CA ASP A 27 3.96 -19.16 -3.24
C ASP A 27 4.48 -18.09 -4.23
N ASP A 28 4.25 -16.79 -3.99
CA ASP A 28 4.80 -15.70 -4.82
C ASP A 28 5.34 -14.52 -3.98
N THR A 29 6.66 -14.29 -4.04
CA THR A 29 7.29 -13.10 -3.45
C THR A 29 6.98 -11.84 -4.26
N ILE A 30 6.33 -10.88 -3.62
CA ILE A 30 5.99 -9.55 -4.18
C ILE A 30 7.14 -8.55 -3.91
N ALA A 31 7.71 -8.57 -2.70
CA ALA A 31 8.81 -7.68 -2.33
C ALA A 31 9.66 -8.23 -1.17
N GLU A 32 10.96 -7.93 -1.15
CA GLU A 32 11.83 -8.10 0.03
C GLU A 32 11.98 -6.78 0.79
N ILE A 33 11.86 -6.84 2.12
CA ILE A 33 11.99 -5.67 2.99
C ILE A 33 13.43 -5.50 3.44
N HIS A 34 14.06 -4.43 2.96
CA HIS A 34 15.41 -4.06 3.35
C HIS A 34 15.46 -3.04 4.50
N ARG A 35 16.60 -3.03 5.17
CA ARG A 35 16.93 -2.08 6.23
C ARG A 35 18.39 -1.67 6.14
N ARG A 36 18.75 -0.55 6.79
CA ARG A 36 20.15 -0.13 6.90
C ARG A 36 20.96 -1.10 7.76
N ARG A 37 22.23 -1.36 7.39
CA ARG A 37 23.08 -2.32 8.11
C ARG A 37 23.18 -2.02 9.62
N SER A 38 23.24 -0.73 9.96
CA SER A 38 23.38 -0.23 11.33
C SER A 38 22.17 -0.43 12.24
N LYS A 39 21.01 -0.83 11.70
CA LYS A 39 19.74 -0.95 12.45
C LYS A 39 19.46 -2.36 13.01
N GLY A 40 20.48 -3.22 13.13
CA GLY A 40 20.30 -4.61 13.59
C GLY A 40 19.67 -5.49 12.51
N SER A 41 18.99 -6.58 12.85
CA SER A 41 18.33 -7.43 11.85
C SER A 41 17.05 -6.79 11.30
N VAL A 42 16.45 -7.35 10.23
CA VAL A 42 15.14 -6.89 9.74
C VAL A 42 14.05 -7.06 10.80
N TYR A 43 14.14 -8.11 11.62
CA TYR A 43 13.20 -8.39 12.70
C TYR A 43 13.29 -7.39 13.86
N SER A 44 14.49 -6.86 14.14
CA SER A 44 14.68 -5.88 15.20
C SER A 44 14.51 -4.43 14.73
N CYS A 45 14.30 -4.20 13.44
CA CYS A 45 14.21 -2.86 12.86
C CYS A 45 12.75 -2.41 12.78
N ALA A 46 12.32 -1.55 13.71
CA ALA A 46 10.94 -1.08 13.77
C ALA A 46 10.46 -0.40 12.46
N GLU A 47 11.34 0.37 11.81
CA GLU A 47 11.07 1.00 10.50
C GLU A 47 10.80 -0.06 9.42
N ALA A 48 11.53 -1.19 9.46
CA ALA A 48 11.33 -2.28 8.50
C ALA A 48 10.00 -2.99 8.75
N GLY A 49 9.62 -3.19 10.02
CA GLY A 49 8.30 -3.70 10.38
C GLY A 49 7.17 -2.79 9.91
N ALA A 50 7.26 -1.49 10.19
CA ALA A 50 6.25 -0.53 9.78
C ALA A 50 6.10 -0.46 8.25
N ASN A 51 7.22 -0.45 7.51
CA ASN A 51 7.20 -0.48 6.05
C ASN A 51 6.57 -1.77 5.51
N ALA A 52 6.88 -2.93 6.12
CA ALA A 52 6.29 -4.20 5.72
C ALA A 52 4.76 -4.19 5.88
N SER A 53 4.27 -3.72 7.03
CA SER A 53 2.83 -3.59 7.27
C SER A 53 2.17 -2.61 6.31
N LEU A 54 2.81 -1.48 5.99
CA LEU A 54 2.27 -0.51 5.05
C LEU A 54 2.18 -1.07 3.62
N ILE A 55 3.19 -1.82 3.18
CA ILE A 55 3.20 -2.43 1.84
C ILE A 55 2.19 -3.58 1.78
N ALA A 56 2.12 -4.44 2.78
CA ALA A 56 1.14 -5.53 2.83
C ALA A 56 -0.30 -5.03 2.73
N ALA A 57 -0.61 -3.88 3.36
CA ALA A 57 -1.93 -3.26 3.31
C ALA A 57 -2.22 -2.47 2.01
N ALA A 58 -1.30 -2.43 1.05
CA ALA A 58 -1.47 -1.61 -0.15
C ALA A 58 -2.73 -1.94 -0.98
N PRO A 59 -3.13 -3.22 -1.17
CA PRO A 59 -4.38 -3.56 -1.84
C PRO A 59 -5.62 -2.96 -1.14
N GLU A 60 -5.73 -3.13 0.18
CA GLU A 60 -6.85 -2.65 0.99
C GLU A 60 -6.85 -1.12 1.09
N LEU A 61 -5.67 -0.50 1.14
CA LEU A 61 -5.53 0.96 1.09
C LEU A 61 -6.00 1.52 -0.26
N LEU A 62 -5.72 0.84 -1.37
CA LEU A 62 -6.20 1.25 -2.69
C LEU A 62 -7.72 1.13 -2.80
N GLU A 63 -8.30 0.02 -2.34
CA GLU A 63 -9.74 -0.19 -2.30
C GLU A 63 -10.44 0.87 -1.44
N ALA A 64 -9.93 1.12 -0.22
CA ALA A 64 -10.47 2.15 0.66
C ALA A 64 -10.38 3.55 0.04
N LEU A 65 -9.29 3.84 -0.68
CA LEU A 65 -9.08 5.13 -1.34
C LEU A 65 -10.04 5.32 -2.53
N GLN A 66 -10.31 4.26 -3.30
CA GLN A 66 -11.30 4.26 -4.38
C GLN A 66 -12.73 4.46 -3.82
N ALA A 67 -13.09 3.74 -2.75
CA ALA A 67 -14.39 3.92 -2.11
C ALA A 67 -14.56 5.35 -1.55
N ALA A 68 -13.51 5.91 -0.93
CA ALA A 68 -13.53 7.29 -0.45
C ALA A 68 -13.63 8.30 -1.62
N ARG A 69 -12.95 8.02 -2.74
CA ARG A 69 -13.00 8.83 -3.95
C ARG A 69 -14.41 8.93 -4.53
N ASP A 70 -15.10 7.80 -4.59
CA ASP A 70 -16.45 7.71 -5.13
C ASP A 70 -17.44 8.46 -4.22
N LEU A 71 -17.39 8.18 -2.91
CA LEU A 71 -18.26 8.86 -1.93
C LEU A 71 -18.06 10.39 -1.92
N TRP A 72 -16.81 10.87 -1.99
CA TRP A 72 -16.53 12.31 -1.96
C TRP A 72 -16.87 13.01 -3.28
N GLY A 73 -16.75 12.32 -4.41
CA GLY A 73 -17.13 12.88 -5.71
C GLY A 73 -18.59 13.34 -5.75
N ASP A 74 -19.47 12.55 -5.14
CA ASP A 74 -20.92 12.80 -5.13
C ASP A 74 -21.34 13.93 -4.18
N TYR A 75 -20.55 14.20 -3.13
CA TYR A 75 -20.94 15.07 -2.01
C TYR A 75 -20.11 16.35 -1.86
N LEU A 76 -19.08 16.59 -2.68
CA LEU A 76 -18.21 17.76 -2.52
C LEU A 76 -18.95 19.07 -2.90
N PRO A 77 -19.18 20.01 -1.96
CA PRO A 77 -19.78 21.29 -2.30
C PRO A 77 -18.79 22.13 -3.13
N PRO A 78 -19.25 22.80 -4.20
CA PRO A 78 -18.39 23.69 -4.95
C PRO A 78 -17.83 24.80 -4.05
N GLY A 79 -16.56 25.14 -4.24
CA GLY A 79 -15.88 26.24 -3.55
C GLY A 79 -14.97 25.86 -2.37
N ASN A 80 -14.98 24.60 -1.89
CA ASN A 80 -14.01 24.17 -0.87
C ASN A 80 -12.64 23.83 -1.48
N SER A 81 -11.72 24.80 -1.47
CA SER A 81 -10.40 24.67 -2.09
C SER A 81 -9.51 23.59 -1.46
N ASN A 82 -9.66 23.31 -0.16
CA ASN A 82 -8.92 22.24 0.51
C ASN A 82 -9.43 20.86 0.11
N ALA A 83 -10.75 20.70 0.03
CA ALA A 83 -11.37 19.46 -0.43
C ALA A 83 -10.98 19.16 -1.89
N MET A 84 -11.00 20.17 -2.78
CA MET A 84 -10.55 19.99 -4.17
C MET A 84 -9.07 19.60 -4.26
N LYS A 85 -8.19 20.17 -3.43
CA LYS A 85 -6.78 19.78 -3.37
C LYS A 85 -6.61 18.32 -2.91
N ALA A 86 -7.34 17.92 -1.87
CA ALA A 86 -7.34 16.54 -1.40
C ALA A 86 -7.81 15.58 -2.51
N MET A 87 -8.87 15.92 -3.24
CA MET A 87 -9.33 15.10 -4.37
C MET A 87 -8.29 14.89 -5.45
N LYS A 88 -7.54 15.94 -5.80
CA LYS A 88 -6.45 15.82 -6.77
C LYS A 88 -5.35 14.87 -6.30
N LEU A 89 -5.05 14.85 -5.00
CA LEU A 89 -4.07 13.92 -4.44
C LEU A 89 -4.58 12.48 -4.46
N VAL A 90 -5.87 12.28 -4.15
CA VAL A 90 -6.54 10.98 -4.25
C VAL A 90 -6.50 10.47 -5.70
N ASP A 91 -6.91 11.29 -6.66
CA ASP A 91 -6.90 10.95 -8.10
C ASP A 91 -5.50 10.58 -8.59
N ALA A 92 -4.49 11.37 -8.19
CA ALA A 92 -3.10 11.11 -8.56
C ALA A 92 -2.57 9.81 -7.96
N ALA A 93 -2.92 9.50 -6.71
CA ALA A 93 -2.51 8.27 -6.04
C ALA A 93 -3.16 7.03 -6.67
N ILE A 94 -4.47 7.07 -6.93
CA ILE A 94 -5.19 5.97 -7.62
C ILE A 94 -4.58 5.76 -9.01
N THR A 95 -4.44 6.84 -9.80
CA THR A 95 -3.86 6.76 -11.14
C THR A 95 -2.47 6.14 -11.11
N LYS A 96 -1.62 6.54 -10.17
CA LYS A 96 -0.27 5.98 -10.03
C LYS A 96 -0.29 4.50 -9.67
N ALA A 97 -1.24 4.05 -8.85
CA ALA A 97 -1.34 2.66 -8.40
C ALA A 97 -1.94 1.73 -9.48
N THR A 98 -2.76 2.25 -10.40
CA THR A 98 -3.48 1.45 -11.41
C THR A 98 -2.96 1.63 -12.84
N ALA A 99 -1.97 2.51 -13.06
CA ALA A 99 -1.37 2.75 -14.39
C ALA A 99 -0.57 1.57 -14.91
#